data_AF-A0A7V4YPV8-F1
#
_entry.id   AF-A0A7V4YPV8-F1
#
_cell.length_a   1.000
_cell.length_b   1.000
_cell.length_c   1.000
_cell.angle_alpha   90.00
_cell.angle_beta   90.00
_cell.angle_gamma   90.00
#
_symmetry.space_group_name_H-M   'P 1'
#
loop_
_entity.id
_entity.type
_entity.pdbx_description
1 polymer ?
#
loop_
_entity_poly.entity_id
_entity_poly.type
_entity_poly.pdbx_seq_one_letter_code
_entity_poly.pdbx_strand_id
1 'polypeptide(L)' 'ELKLSVEDSPNSGGVAIDAIRCCKIALDRKIGGPLYSISAYTMKHPPKQFKDKEARRMVEEFIQGKRKN' A
#
# COMPACT_ATOMS: atom_id res chain seq x y z
N GLU A 1 16.96 7.36 25.76
CA GLU A 1 16.76 6.03 25.17
C GLU A 1 15.26 5.72 25.14
N LEU A 2 14.75 5.08 24.08
CA LEU A 2 13.32 4.79 23.93
C LEU A 2 13.16 3.30 23.61
N LYS A 3 12.30 2.59 24.35
CA LYS A 3 12.03 1.16 24.19
C LYS A 3 10.54 0.94 23.86
N LEU A 4 10.27 0.17 22.81
CA LEU A 4 8.93 -0.21 22.39
C LEU A 4 8.88 -1.73 22.24
N SER A 5 7.81 -2.36 22.74
CA SER A 5 7.54 -3.79 22.60
C SER A 5 6.20 -3.95 21.90
N VAL A 6 6.19 -4.69 20.79
CA VAL A 6 5.03 -4.93 19.95
C VAL A 6 5.09 -6.36 19.39
N GLU A 7 3.94 -6.90 19.03
CA GLU A 7 3.82 -8.17 18.32
C GLU A 7 4.06 -7.95 16.82
N ASP A 8 5.11 -8.57 16.26
CA ASP A 8 5.56 -8.28 14.88
C ASP A 8 4.55 -8.74 13.81
N SER A 9 3.98 -9.95 13.96
CA SER A 9 3.06 -10.49 12.96
C SER A 9 1.74 -9.69 12.89
N PRO A 10 1.07 -9.36 14.01
CA PRO A 10 -0.10 -8.47 14.00
C PRO A 10 0.22 -7.06 13.49
N ASN A 11 1.42 -6.54 13.77
CA ASN A 11 1.83 -5.20 13.32
C ASN A 11 1.87 -5.07 11.79
N SER A 12 2.13 -6.18 11.09
CA SER A 12 2.11 -6.23 9.61
C SER A 12 0.80 -6.80 9.02
N GLY A 13 -0.03 -7.44 9.84
CA GLY A 13 -1.27 -8.09 9.38
C GLY A 13 -2.25 -7.11 8.72
N GLY A 14 -2.50 -5.96 9.34
CA GLY A 14 -3.37 -4.92 8.76
C GLY A 14 -2.84 -4.36 7.44
N VAL A 15 -1.52 -4.18 7.36
CA VAL A 15 -0.82 -3.70 6.16
C VAL A 15 -0.99 -4.69 5.00
N ALA A 16 -0.88 -5.99 5.28
CA ALA A 16 -1.08 -7.05 4.28
C ALA A 16 -2.53 -7.10 3.77
N ILE A 17 -3.52 -6.93 4.66
CA ILE A 17 -4.95 -6.91 4.28
C ILE A 17 -5.22 -5.82 3.24
N ASP A 18 -4.73 -4.60 3.47
CA ASP A 18 -4.96 -3.49 2.54
C ASP A 18 -4.22 -3.67 1.21
N ALA A 19 -3.00 -4.22 1.24
CA ALA A 19 -2.26 -4.60 0.04
C ALA A 19 -3.04 -5.61 -0.83
N ILE A 20 -3.56 -6.67 -0.22
CA ILE A 20 -4.35 -7.72 -0.90
C ILE A 20 -5.63 -7.14 -1.51
N ARG A 21 -6.33 -6.26 -0.79
CA ARG A 21 -7.56 -5.61 -1.28
C ARG A 21 -7.27 -4.71 -2.48
N CYS A 22 -6.16 -3.97 -2.47
CA CYS A 22 -5.73 -3.18 -3.62
C CYS A 22 -5.38 -4.07 -4.83
N CYS A 23 -4.75 -5.23 -4.61
CA CYS A 23 -4.52 -6.22 -5.66
C CYS A 23 -5.82 -6.73 -6.28
N LYS A 24 -6.86 -6.97 -5.47
CA LYS A 24 -8.18 -7.36 -5.99
C LYS A 24 -8.81 -6.27 -6.85
N ILE A 25 -8.74 -5.00 -6.43
CA ILE A 25 -9.21 -3.86 -7.22
C ILE A 25 -8.45 -3.75 -8.56
N ALA A 26 -7.13 -3.94 -8.54
CA ALA A 26 -6.31 -3.95 -9.75
C ALA A 26 -6.74 -5.07 -10.71
N LEU A 27 -6.94 -6.27 -10.19
CA LEU A 27 -7.39 -7.43 -10.96
C LEU A 27 -8.75 -7.16 -11.64
N ASP A 28 -9.72 -6.61 -10.90
CA ASP A 28 -11.04 -6.26 -11.43
C ASP A 28 -10.98 -5.22 -12.55
N ARG A 29 -9.99 -4.32 -12.47
CA ARG A 29 -9.72 -3.28 -13.46
C ARG A 29 -8.75 -3.71 -14.56
N LYS A 30 -8.32 -4.98 -14.56
CA LYS A 30 -7.32 -5.54 -15.51
C LYS A 30 -6.00 -4.75 -15.53
N ILE A 31 -5.59 -4.24 -14.37
CA ILE A 31 -4.31 -3.54 -14.20
C ILE A 31 -3.25 -4.57 -13.82
N GLY A 32 -2.25 -4.73 -14.67
CA GLY A 32 -1.09 -5.59 -14.43
C GLY A 32 0.15 -4.81 -14.00
N GLY A 33 1.18 -5.56 -13.59
CA GLY A 33 2.45 -5.01 -13.14
C GLY A 33 2.43 -4.48 -11.69
N PRO A 34 3.51 -3.81 -11.25
CA PRO A 34 3.60 -3.29 -9.89
C PRO A 34 2.55 -2.21 -9.61
N LEU A 35 1.86 -2.29 -8.47
CA LEU A 35 0.93 -1.26 -8.00
C LEU A 35 1.67 -0.21 -7.17
N TYR A 36 2.08 0.88 -7.81
CA TYR A 36 2.93 1.90 -7.21
C TYR A 36 2.27 2.55 -5.99
N SER A 37 0.98 2.86 -6.05
CA SER A 37 0.26 3.50 -4.94
C SER A 37 0.36 2.72 -3.63
N ILE A 38 -0.10 1.46 -3.63
CA ILE A 38 -0.11 0.65 -2.41
C ILE A 38 1.30 0.22 -2.01
N SER A 39 2.16 -0.10 -2.98
CA SER A 39 3.55 -0.47 -2.69
C SER A 39 4.28 0.64 -1.95
N ALA A 40 4.15 1.89 -2.42
CA ALA A 40 4.76 3.05 -1.79
C ALA A 40 4.24 3.34 -0.38
N TYR A 41 3.03 2.89 -0.05
CA TYR A 41 2.40 3.13 1.25
C TYR A 41 2.68 2.01 2.26
N THR A 42 2.85 0.78 1.80
CA THR A 42 2.88 -0.41 2.68
C THR A 42 4.22 -1.16 2.70
N MET A 43 5.12 -0.89 1.75
CA MET A 43 6.38 -1.64 1.60
C MET A 43 7.58 -0.80 2.03
N LYS A 44 8.53 -1.41 2.75
CA LYS A 44 9.80 -0.76 3.14
C LYS A 44 10.67 -0.38 1.94
N HIS A 45 10.60 -1.16 0.86
CA HIS A 45 11.37 -0.97 -0.37
C HIS A 45 10.44 -1.01 -1.59
N PRO A 46 9.65 0.06 -1.81
CA PRO A 46 8.74 0.09 -2.95
C PRO A 46 9.52 0.28 -4.26
N PRO A 47 8.97 -0.17 -5.41
CA PRO A 47 9.58 0.06 -6.73
C PRO A 47 9.78 1.54 -7.08
N LYS A 48 8.96 2.42 -6.49
CA LYS A 48 9.08 3.88 -6.60
C LYS A 48 8.86 4.48 -5.21
N GLN A 49 9.81 5.31 -4.78
CA GLN A 49 9.78 5.97 -3.48
C GLN A 49 8.92 7.23 -3.53
N PHE A 50 8.05 7.39 -2.53
CA PHE A 50 7.22 8.58 -2.34
C PHE A 50 7.22 8.94 -0.86
N LYS A 51 6.85 10.18 -0.52
CA LYS A 51 6.60 10.55 0.87
C LYS A 51 5.32 9.87 1.35
N ASP A 52 5.27 9.41 2.60
CA ASP A 52 4.11 8.67 3.15
C ASP A 52 2.77 9.38 2.95
N LYS A 53 2.72 10.71 3.13
CA LYS A 53 1.50 11.51 2.90
C LYS A 53 1.03 11.45 1.44
N GLU A 54 1.98 11.46 0.51
CA GLU A 54 1.68 11.35 -0.91
C GLU A 54 1.24 9.93 -1.25
N ALA A 55 1.96 8.91 -0.78
CA ALA A 55 1.61 7.50 -0.98
C ALA A 55 0.20 7.18 -0.44
N ARG A 56 -0.16 7.71 0.73
CA ARG A 56 -1.52 7.59 1.28
C ARG A 56 -2.57 8.19 0.36
N ARG A 57 -2.38 9.44 -0.09
CA ARG A 57 -3.28 10.07 -1.08
C ARG A 57 -3.35 9.24 -2.36
N MET A 58 -2.23 8.65 -2.76
CA MET A 58 -2.16 7.86 -3.98
C MET A 58 -3.06 6.62 -3.91
N VAL A 59 -3.03 5.92 -2.78
CA VAL A 59 -3.88 4.77 -2.47
C VAL A 59 -5.36 5.16 -2.45
N GLU A 60 -5.73 6.27 -1.80
CA GLU A 60 -7.13 6.74 -1.76
C GLU A 60 -7.69 7.02 -3.15
N GLU A 61 -6.94 7.75 -3.98
CA GLU A 61 -7.30 8.03 -5.36
C GLU A 61 -7.35 6.75 -6.22
N PHE A 62 -6.47 5.77 -5.95
CA PHE A 62 -6.52 4.45 -6.60
C PHE A 62 -7.81 3.71 -6.21
N ILE A 63 -8.16 3.63 -4.93
CA ILE A 63 -9.39 3.00 -4.45
C ILE A 63 -10.62 3.66 -5.10
N GLN A 64 -10.66 4.99 -5.13
CA GLN A 64 -11.75 5.78 -5.74
C GLN A 64 -11.80 5.71 -7.28
N GLY A 65 -10.83 5.06 -7.93
CA GLY A 65 -10.77 4.97 -9.40
C GLY A 65 -10.34 6.26 -10.11
N LYS A 66 -9.83 7.25 -9.35
CA LYS A 66 -9.29 8.51 -9.88
C LYS A 66 -7.85 8.38 -10.36
N ARG A 67 -7.16 7.29 -9.99
CA ARG A 67 -5.81 6.91 -10.45
C ARG A 67 -5.82 5.53 -11.09
N LYS A 68 -5.02 5.37 -12.14
CA LYS A 68 -4.85 4.10 -12.87
C LYS A 68 -3.89 3.11 -12.20
N ASN A 69 -2.84 3.58 -11.49
CA ASN A 69 -1.87 2.74 -10.78
C ASN A 69 -1.13 3.56 -9.73
#